data_AF-A0A9W9PKN8-F1
#
_entry.id   AF-A0A9W9PKN8-F1
#
_cell.length_a   1.000
_cell.length_b   1.000
_cell.length_c   1.000
_cell.angle_alpha   90.00
_cell.angle_beta   90.00
_cell.angle_gamma   90.00
#
_symmetry.space_group_name_H-M   'P 1'
#
loop_
_entity.id
_entity.type
_entity.pdbx_description
1 polymer ?
#
loop_
_entity_poly.entity_id
_entity_poly.type
_entity_poly.pdbx_seq_one_letter_code
_entity_poly.pdbx_strand_id
1 'polypeptide(L)'
;MPNKQENGVDEIDEFFIQYLGFAYDRQQPVYVEFYRMCCIFGWHIQPDGQYPVARQQAWELFRIAIVQAFNSQFGADQNSLASWQRICHCLGIIPVPESLHEARQVKLFALLKAHIL
;
A
#
# COMPACT_ATOMS: atom_id res chain seq x y z
N MET A 1 22.96 -8.05 -5.29
CA MET A 1 22.34 -9.12 -4.50
C MET A 1 21.12 -8.54 -3.82
N PRO A 2 19.89 -9.03 -4.02
CA PRO A 2 18.77 -8.50 -3.26
C PRO A 2 18.85 -9.06 -1.85
N ASN A 3 18.95 -8.13 -0.90
CA ASN A 3 18.98 -8.38 0.54
C ASN A 3 17.73 -9.18 0.93
N LYS A 4 17.94 -10.31 1.59
CA LYS A 4 16.91 -11.04 2.31
C LYS A 4 16.49 -10.13 3.47
N GLN A 5 15.40 -9.38 3.30
CA GLN A 5 14.85 -8.56 4.37
C GLN A 5 14.39 -9.51 5.49
N GLU A 6 15.12 -9.51 6.59
CA GLU A 6 14.59 -9.85 7.90
C GLU A 6 13.52 -8.80 8.26
N ASN A 7 12.34 -8.90 7.64
CA ASN A 7 11.26 -7.95 7.84
C ASN A 7 10.46 -8.37 9.07
N GLY A 8 10.58 -7.59 10.15
CA GLY A 8 9.67 -7.63 11.28
C GLY A 8 8.19 -7.50 10.85
N VAL A 9 7.28 -7.71 11.80
CA VAL A 9 5.85 -7.44 11.60
C VAL A 9 5.71 -5.95 11.24
N ASP A 10 5.07 -5.65 10.11
CA ASP A 10 4.72 -4.28 9.70
C ASP A 10 3.21 -4.01 9.91
N GLU A 11 2.78 -2.79 9.63
CA GLU A 11 1.39 -2.37 9.87
C GLU A 11 0.37 -3.13 9.01
N ILE A 12 0.80 -3.67 7.87
CA ILE A 12 -0.05 -4.51 7.00
C ILE A 12 -0.21 -5.89 7.64
N ASP A 13 0.84 -6.45 8.25
CA ASP A 13 0.71 -7.68 9.04
C ASP A 13 -0.20 -7.49 10.25
N GLU A 14 -0.06 -6.38 10.97
CA GLU A 14 -0.92 -6.05 12.11
C GLU A 14 -2.39 -5.92 11.69
N PHE A 15 -2.65 -5.40 10.49
CA PHE A 15 -3.99 -5.41 9.91
C PHE A 15 -4.51 -6.84 9.70
N PHE A 16 -3.77 -7.69 8.99
CA PHE A 16 -4.27 -9.02 8.64
C PHE A 16 -4.38 -9.97 9.85
N ILE A 17 -3.54 -9.81 10.88
CA ILE A 17 -3.60 -10.61 12.12
C ILE A 17 -4.95 -10.45 12.85
N GLN A 18 -5.66 -9.33 12.67
CA GLN A 18 -6.97 -9.11 13.29
C GLN A 18 -8.07 -10.04 12.74
N TYR A 19 -7.84 -10.68 11.60
CA TYR A 19 -8.82 -11.52 10.92
C TYR A 19 -8.51 -13.01 11.12
N LEU A 20 -8.93 -13.54 12.28
CA LEU A 20 -8.76 -14.96 12.62
C LEU A 20 -9.31 -15.87 11.52
N GLY A 21 -8.51 -16.87 11.14
CA GLY A 21 -8.85 -17.81 10.06
C GLY A 21 -8.39 -17.38 8.68
N PHE A 22 -7.85 -16.16 8.53
CA PHE A 22 -7.16 -15.73 7.32
C PHE A 22 -5.63 -15.87 7.49
N ALA A 23 -4.99 -16.65 6.62
CA ALA A 23 -3.54 -16.81 6.61
C ALA A 23 -2.92 -15.91 5.53
N TYR A 24 -2.50 -14.70 5.91
CA TYR A 24 -1.89 -13.72 5.00
C TYR A 24 -0.60 -14.23 4.36
N ASP A 25 -0.51 -14.11 3.03
CA ASP A 25 0.69 -14.45 2.25
C ASP A 25 1.43 -13.19 1.78
N ARG A 26 2.54 -12.88 2.43
CA ARG A 26 3.42 -11.75 2.08
C ARG A 26 4.04 -11.84 0.68
N GLN A 27 4.00 -13.00 0.02
CA GLN A 27 4.51 -13.15 -1.35
C GLN A 27 3.52 -12.65 -2.41
N GLN A 28 2.27 -12.39 -2.03
CA GLN A 28 1.25 -11.86 -2.92
C GLN A 28 1.15 -10.34 -2.82
N PRO A 29 0.69 -9.65 -3.88
CA PRO A 29 0.35 -8.24 -3.79
C PRO A 29 -0.69 -8.00 -2.70
N VAL A 30 -0.44 -7.01 -1.83
CA VAL A 30 -1.24 -6.74 -0.63
C VAL A 30 -2.74 -6.54 -0.93
N TYR A 31 -3.07 -5.89 -2.04
CA TYR A 31 -4.47 -5.72 -2.48
C TYR A 31 -5.14 -7.04 -2.89
N VAL A 32 -4.40 -7.97 -3.49
CA VAL A 32 -4.92 -9.32 -3.83
C VAL A 32 -5.29 -10.06 -2.56
N GLU A 33 -4.46 -9.97 -1.53
CA GLU A 33 -4.71 -10.59 -0.24
C GLU A 33 -5.93 -9.99 0.47
N PHE A 34 -6.14 -8.67 0.39
CA PHE A 34 -7.36 -8.04 0.91
C PHE A 34 -8.63 -8.58 0.23
N TYR A 35 -8.62 -8.73 -1.10
CA TYR A 35 -9.77 -9.30 -1.82
C TYR A 35 -9.96 -10.78 -1.51
N ARG A 36 -8.86 -11.56 -1.40
CA ARG A 36 -8.91 -12.97 -0.99
C ARG A 36 -9.54 -13.12 0.40
N MET A 37 -9.15 -12.26 1.33
CA MET A 37 -9.74 -12.18 2.68
C MET A 37 -11.25 -11.91 2.60
N CYS A 38 -11.66 -10.91 1.81
CA CYS A 38 -13.09 -10.61 1.60
C CYS A 38 -13.87 -11.82 1.05
N CYS A 39 -13.29 -12.59 0.14
CA CYS A 39 -13.91 -13.82 -0.37
C CYS A 39 -14.04 -14.90 0.71
N ILE A 40 -13.01 -15.09 1.53
CA ILE A 40 -13.02 -16.09 2.63
C ILE A 40 -14.10 -15.76 3.67
N PHE A 41 -14.28 -14.49 4.01
CA PHE A 41 -15.33 -14.06 4.94
C PHE A 41 -16.71 -13.86 4.29
N GLY A 42 -16.85 -14.16 2.98
CA GLY A 42 -18.12 -14.03 2.27
C GLY A 42 -18.61 -12.59 2.13
N TRP A 43 -17.72 -11.60 2.16
CA TRP A 43 -18.06 -10.18 2.06
C TRP A 43 -18.28 -9.72 0.62
N HIS A 44 -19.25 -10.35 -0.03
CA HIS A 44 -19.68 -10.05 -1.39
C HIS A 44 -20.73 -8.95 -1.41
N ILE A 45 -20.99 -8.40 -2.59
CA ILE A 45 -22.08 -7.46 -2.80
C ILE A 45 -23.41 -8.14 -2.43
N GLN A 46 -24.21 -7.45 -1.63
CA GLN A 46 -25.52 -7.91 -1.20
C GLN A 46 -26.57 -7.61 -2.30
N PRO A 47 -27.78 -8.19 -2.21
CA PRO A 47 -28.83 -7.96 -3.21
C PRO A 47 -29.24 -6.50 -3.41
N ASP A 48 -28.99 -5.64 -2.41
CA ASP A 48 -29.22 -4.20 -2.45
C ASP A 48 -28.11 -3.43 -3.21
N GLY A 49 -27.11 -4.14 -3.75
CA GLY A 49 -25.98 -3.56 -4.46
C GLY A 49 -24.87 -3.02 -3.55
N GLN A 50 -24.91 -3.29 -2.23
CA GLN A 50 -23.93 -2.76 -1.29
C GLN A 50 -23.00 -3.84 -0.73
N TYR A 51 -21.77 -3.46 -0.38
CA TYR A 51 -20.91 -4.34 0.40
C TYR A 51 -21.31 -4.33 1.88
N PRO A 52 -21.13 -5.44 2.61
CA PRO A 52 -21.37 -5.49 4.05
C PRO A 52 -20.55 -4.43 4.78
N VAL A 53 -21.12 -3.87 5.86
CA VAL A 53 -20.45 -2.86 6.70
C VAL A 53 -19.06 -3.32 7.15
N ALA A 54 -18.91 -4.61 7.48
CA ALA A 54 -17.62 -5.19 7.87
C ALA A 54 -16.52 -5.02 6.80
N ARG A 55 -16.86 -5.19 5.50
CA ARG A 55 -15.91 -4.98 4.41
C ARG A 55 -15.56 -3.51 4.22
N GLN A 56 -16.53 -2.62 4.40
CA GLN A 56 -16.29 -1.17 4.29
C GLN A 56 -15.35 -0.70 5.41
N GLN A 57 -15.56 -1.18 6.65
CA GLN A 57 -14.68 -0.90 7.78
C GLN A 57 -13.29 -1.52 7.58
N ALA A 58 -13.22 -2.77 7.14
CA ALA A 58 -11.96 -3.43 6.83
C ALA A 58 -11.18 -2.69 5.75
N TRP A 59 -11.86 -2.15 4.72
CA TRP A 59 -11.21 -1.37 3.67
C TRP A 59 -10.58 -0.08 4.20
N GLU A 60 -11.25 0.62 5.13
CA GLU A 60 -10.69 1.84 5.72
C GLU A 60 -9.45 1.52 6.57
N LEU A 61 -9.54 0.51 7.43
CA LEU A 61 -8.41 0.06 8.25
C LEU A 61 -7.23 -0.41 7.40
N PHE A 62 -7.53 -1.12 6.31
CA PHE A 62 -6.52 -1.57 5.35
C PHE A 62 -5.79 -0.41 4.68
N ARG A 63 -6.53 0.64 4.26
CA ARG A 63 -5.93 1.85 3.68
C ARG A 63 -5.04 2.58 4.69
N ILE A 64 -5.46 2.66 5.95
CA ILE A 64 -4.68 3.23 7.03
C ILE A 64 -3.37 2.46 7.21
N ALA A 65 -3.44 1.12 7.27
CA ALA A 65 -2.26 0.26 7.40
C ALA A 65 -1.27 0.44 6.24
N ILE A 66 -1.75 0.49 4.99
CA ILE A 66 -0.87 0.75 3.83
C ILE A 66 -0.18 2.11 3.93
N VAL A 67 -0.89 3.16 4.35
CA VAL A 67 -0.30 4.50 4.52
C VAL A 67 0.71 4.50 5.66
N GLN A 68 0.44 3.81 6.76
CA GLN A 68 1.36 3.70 7.89
C GLN A 68 2.62 2.94 7.49
N ALA A 69 2.51 1.77 6.85
CA ALA A 69 3.65 1.02 6.35
C ALA A 69 4.50 1.84 5.38
N PHE A 70 3.86 2.59 4.47
CA PHE A 70 4.57 3.51 3.58
C PHE A 70 5.32 4.61 4.36
N ASN A 71 4.66 5.23 5.33
CA ASN A 71 5.25 6.29 6.14
C ASN A 71 6.39 5.77 7.05
N SER A 72 6.29 4.55 7.56
CA SER A 72 7.34 3.90 8.35
C SER A 72 8.56 3.58 7.49
N GLN A 73 8.36 3.19 6.23
CA GLN A 73 9.46 2.90 5.31
C GLN A 73 10.13 4.16 4.73
N PHE A 74 9.35 5.18 4.35
CA PHE A 74 9.85 6.33 3.59
C PHE A 74 9.86 7.64 4.37
N GLY A 75 9.19 7.71 5.52
CA GLY A 75 8.95 8.92 6.31
C GLY A 75 7.63 9.60 5.97
N ALA A 76 6.97 10.19 6.96
CA ALA A 76 5.69 10.89 6.80
C ALA A 76 5.81 12.37 6.35
N ASP A 77 7.02 12.94 6.36
CA ASP A 77 7.24 14.34 6.02
C ASP A 77 7.24 14.54 4.49
N GLN A 78 6.16 15.16 4.00
CA GLN A 78 5.98 15.46 2.58
C GLN A 78 6.95 16.53 2.04
N ASN A 79 7.67 17.23 2.93
CA ASN A 79 8.70 18.21 2.58
C ASN A 79 10.12 17.62 2.70
N SER A 80 10.27 16.34 3.02
CA SER A 80 11.57 15.66 3.03
C SER A 80 11.97 15.28 1.60
N LEU A 81 12.91 16.02 1.02
CA LEU A 81 13.49 15.68 -0.28
C LEU A 81 14.11 14.28 -0.25
N ALA A 82 14.77 13.92 0.85
CA ALA A 82 15.35 12.59 1.04
C ALA A 82 14.30 11.47 0.98
N SER A 83 13.11 11.69 1.53
CA SER A 83 11.99 10.74 1.44
C SER A 83 11.53 10.56 -0.01
N TRP A 84 11.36 11.65 -0.74
CA TRP A 84 11.02 11.62 -2.16
C TRP A 84 12.08 10.95 -3.04
N GLN A 85 13.35 11.19 -2.77
CA GLN A 85 14.46 10.56 -3.49
C GLN A 85 14.49 9.05 -3.26
N ARG A 86 14.26 8.58 -2.01
CA ARG A 86 14.13 7.14 -1.70
C ARG A 86 12.96 6.51 -2.45
N ILE A 87 11.81 7.17 -2.49
CA ILE A 87 10.64 6.72 -3.25
C ILE A 87 10.99 6.61 -4.74
N CYS A 88 11.59 7.65 -5.33
CA CYS A 88 11.96 7.66 -6.75
C CYS A 88 12.97 6.56 -7.08
N HIS A 89 13.97 6.36 -6.23
CA HIS A 89 14.95 5.29 -6.38
C HIS A 89 14.28 3.90 -6.32
N CYS A 90 13.37 3.69 -5.37
CA CYS A 90 12.62 2.43 -5.26
C CYS A 90 11.75 2.17 -6.50
N LEU A 91 11.16 3.22 -7.09
CA LEU A 91 10.35 3.15 -8.29
C LEU A 91 11.17 3.13 -9.59
N GLY A 92 12.51 3.19 -9.51
CA GLY A 92 13.39 3.21 -10.68
C GLY A 92 13.26 4.49 -11.53
N ILE A 93 12.81 5.60 -10.94
CA ILE A 93 12.63 6.87 -11.63
C ILE A 93 14.00 7.54 -11.81
N ILE A 94 14.36 7.83 -13.07
CA ILE A 94 15.62 8.47 -13.47
C ILE A 94 15.30 9.65 -14.41
N PRO A 95 15.89 10.85 -14.19
CA PRO A 95 16.77 11.19 -13.08
C PRO A 95 16.03 11.30 -11.75
N VAL A 96 16.72 10.98 -10.66
CA VAL A 96 16.20 11.19 -9.30
C VAL A 96 16.10 12.70 -9.08
N PRO A 97 14.95 13.22 -8.61
CA PRO A 97 14.76 14.67 -8.44
C PRO A 97 15.74 15.24 -7.42
N GLU A 98 16.33 16.39 -7.75
CA GLU A 98 17.26 17.12 -6.88
C GLU A 98 16.56 18.23 -6.08
N SER A 99 15.28 18.47 -6.36
CA SER A 99 14.44 19.43 -5.66
C SER A 99 13.05 18.88 -5.34
N LEU A 100 12.40 19.43 -4.30
CA LEU A 100 11.01 19.09 -3.95
C LEU A 100 10.02 19.44 -5.07
N HIS A 101 10.34 20.48 -5.85
CA HIS A 101 9.52 20.89 -6.99
C HIS A 101 9.51 19.79 -8.06
N GLU A 102 10.69 19.29 -8.44
CA GLU A 102 10.83 18.19 -9.40
C GLU A 102 10.18 16.90 -8.87
N ALA A 103 10.41 16.55 -7.60
CA ALA A 103 9.80 15.37 -6.99
C ALA A 103 8.27 15.39 -7.07
N ARG A 104 7.65 16.56 -6.86
CA ARG A 104 6.20 16.74 -6.97
C ARG A 104 5.71 16.65 -8.41
N GLN A 105 6.48 17.12 -9.40
CA GLN A 105 6.13 16.97 -10.82
C GLN A 105 6.21 15.51 -11.28
N VAL A 106 7.24 14.78 -10.85
CA VAL A 106 7.41 13.35 -11.10
C VAL A 106 6.21 12.54 -10.57
N LYS A 107 5.72 12.88 -9.37
CA LYS A 107 4.51 12.25 -8.78
C LYS A 107 3.31 12.35 -9.73
N LEU A 108 3.08 13.52 -10.32
CA LEU A 108 1.97 13.75 -11.25
C LEU A 108 2.13 12.90 -12.52
N PHE A 109 3.35 12.80 -13.04
CA PHE A 109 3.64 12.07 -14.27
C PHE A 109 3.54 10.54 -14.11
N ALA A 110 3.99 10.00 -12.97
CA ALA A 110 3.88 8.58 -12.67
C ALA A 110 2.42 8.13 -12.45
N LEU A 111 1.61 8.96 -11.78
CA LEU A 111 0.18 8.70 -11.58
C LEU A 111 -0.61 8.77 -12.89
N LEU A 112 -0.27 9.68 -13.80
CA LEU A 112 -0.90 9.77 -15.12
C LEU A 112 -0.57 8.58 -16.03
N LYS A 113 0.64 8.00 -15.92
CA LYS A 113 0.99 6.78 -16.66
C LYS A 113 0.30 5.52 -16.11
N ALA A 114 0.07 5.45 -14.81
CA ALA A 114 -0.62 4.31 -14.17
C ALA A 114 -2.13 4.25 -14.47
N HIS A 115 -2.71 5.25 -15.14
CA HIS A 115 -4.10 5.25 -15.61
C HIS A 115 -4.26 4.99 -17.13
N ILE A 116 -3.18 4.63 -17.84
CA ILE A 116 -3.21 4.35 -19.29
C ILE A 116 -2.70 2.93 -19.63
N LEU A 117 -2.60 2.02 -18.66
CA LEU A 117 -2.35 0.60 -18.92
C LEU A 117 -3.36 -0.29 -18.18
#